data_AF-F9VE69-F1
#
_entry.id   AF-F9VE69-F1
#
_cell.length_a   1.000
_cell.length_b   1.000
_cell.length_c   1.000
_cell.angle_alpha   90.00
_cell.angle_beta   90.00
_cell.angle_gamma   90.00
#
_symmetry.space_group_name_H-M   'P 1'
#
loop_
_entity.id
_entity.type
_entity.pdbx_description
1 polymer ?
#
loop_
_entity_poly.entity_id
_entity_poly.type
_entity_poly.pdbx_seq_one_letter_code
_entity_poly.pdbx_strand_id
1 'polypeptide(L)'
;MNKIELSSFEYAVSVLNEIATIENSSHIPFEVVWNTSLGIAKAKTVIYENNHFPVLSEQIEFDYVLQNTFNPRSEDGDSFSIVRHSVFEYFHNQFGMKRKHLLNRPDLLMKKLLELSKINRLDNTKVPEYSTIFDFETLDGSIKLPFLDSNSIEITEPISLISKS
;
A
#
# COMPACT_ATOMS: atom_id res chain seq x y z
N MET A 1 13.83 -1.15 -4.12
CA MET A 1 12.56 -1.59 -4.74
C MET A 1 12.17 -0.56 -5.78
N ASN A 2 11.54 -0.96 -6.87
CA ASN A 2 10.97 0.00 -7.82
C ASN A 2 9.61 0.54 -7.31
N LYS A 3 9.12 1.61 -7.92
CA LYS A 3 7.87 2.27 -7.52
C LYS A 3 6.67 1.32 -7.47
N ILE A 4 6.55 0.42 -8.44
CA ILE A 4 5.45 -0.55 -8.51
C ILE A 4 5.52 -1.49 -7.31
N GLU A 5 6.71 -1.98 -6.96
CA GLU A 5 6.91 -2.84 -5.80
C GLU A 5 6.57 -2.14 -4.48
N LEU A 6 6.95 -0.86 -4.34
CA LEU A 6 6.65 -0.04 -3.17
C LEU A 6 5.13 0.14 -3.00
N SER A 7 4.45 0.64 -4.03
CA SER A 7 3.00 0.84 -4.03
C SER A 7 2.24 -0.48 -3.82
N SER A 8 2.72 -1.58 -4.41
CA SER A 8 2.12 -2.91 -4.22
C SER A 8 2.26 -3.41 -2.80
N PHE A 9 3.40 -3.19 -2.15
CA PHE A 9 3.60 -3.59 -0.76
C PHE A 9 2.75 -2.74 0.20
N GLU A 10 2.72 -1.42 0.03
CA GLU A 10 1.85 -0.54 0.81
C GLU A 10 0.37 -0.94 0.66
N TYR A 11 -0.05 -1.22 -0.56
CA TYR A 11 -1.42 -1.65 -0.80
C TYR A 11 -1.71 -3.02 -0.18
N ALA A 12 -0.76 -3.95 -0.17
CA ALA A 12 -0.92 -5.24 0.52
C ALA A 12 -1.18 -5.05 2.03
N VAL A 13 -0.48 -4.11 2.67
CA VAL A 13 -0.70 -3.74 4.08
C VAL A 13 -2.08 -3.11 4.27
N SER A 14 -2.50 -2.22 3.35
CA SER A 14 -3.84 -1.62 3.36
C SER A 14 -4.96 -2.68 3.29
N VAL A 15 -4.83 -3.65 2.39
CA VAL A 15 -5.80 -4.77 2.24
C VAL A 15 -5.83 -5.64 3.50
N LEU A 16 -4.68 -5.91 4.12
CA LEU A 16 -4.66 -6.64 5.39
C LEU A 16 -5.40 -5.87 6.49
N ASN A 17 -5.15 -4.56 6.62
CA ASN A 17 -5.81 -3.71 7.59
C ASN A 17 -7.33 -3.71 7.39
N GLU A 18 -7.80 -3.67 6.14
CA GLU A 18 -9.21 -3.81 5.78
C GLU A 18 -9.78 -5.13 6.31
N ILE A 19 -9.16 -6.26 5.98
CA ILE A 19 -9.61 -7.60 6.41
C ILE A 19 -9.67 -7.69 7.95
N ALA A 20 -8.63 -7.21 8.63
CA ALA A 20 -8.55 -7.23 10.09
C ALA A 20 -9.59 -6.32 10.76
N THR A 21 -9.91 -5.17 10.14
CA THR A 21 -10.92 -4.23 10.63
C THR A 21 -12.34 -4.76 10.47
N ILE A 22 -12.63 -5.43 9.35
CA ILE A 22 -13.92 -6.10 9.12
C ILE A 22 -14.18 -7.18 10.19
N GLU A 23 -13.14 -7.93 10.55
CA GLU A 23 -13.22 -8.99 11.55
C GLU A 23 -13.29 -8.44 12.99
N ASN A 24 -12.57 -7.35 13.27
CA ASN A 24 -12.51 -6.70 14.57
C ASN A 24 -12.42 -5.19 14.39
N SER A 25 -13.51 -4.48 14.66
CA SER A 25 -13.57 -3.02 14.55
C SER A 25 -12.65 -2.28 15.53
N SER A 26 -12.11 -2.97 16.54
CA SER A 26 -11.11 -2.42 17.48
C SER A 26 -9.66 -2.68 17.03
N HIS A 27 -9.45 -3.25 15.84
CA HIS A 27 -8.12 -3.43 15.28
C HIS A 27 -7.45 -2.07 15.03
N ILE A 28 -6.19 -1.93 15.46
CA ILE A 28 -5.35 -0.77 15.14
C ILE A 28 -4.59 -1.10 13.85
N PRO A 29 -4.83 -0.36 12.74
CA PRO A 29 -4.18 -0.62 11.46
C PRO A 29 -2.66 -0.56 11.54
N PHE A 30 -1.97 -1.31 10.69
CA PHE A 30 -0.53 -1.18 10.49
C PHE A 30 -0.17 -0.05 9.51
N GLU A 31 0.97 0.58 9.74
CA GLU A 31 1.65 1.51 8.83
C GLU A 31 3.04 0.99 8.49
N VAL A 32 3.53 1.34 7.30
CA VAL A 32 4.87 0.96 6.84
C VAL A 32 5.89 2.00 7.25
N VAL A 33 7.00 1.51 7.79
CA VAL A 33 8.22 2.29 7.99
C VAL A 33 9.20 1.91 6.88
N TRP A 34 9.71 2.93 6.21
CA TRP A 34 10.58 2.81 5.06
C TRP A 34 12.01 3.24 5.38
N ASN A 35 12.98 2.59 4.73
CA ASN A 35 14.34 3.10 4.65
C ASN A 35 14.49 4.01 3.42
N THR A 36 14.88 5.26 3.63
CA THR A 36 14.95 6.28 2.57
C THR A 36 16.30 6.98 2.56
N SER A 37 16.61 7.71 1.48
CA SER A 37 17.83 8.53 1.38
C SER A 37 17.93 9.63 2.44
N LEU A 38 16.82 10.02 3.06
CA LEU A 38 16.78 10.99 4.18
C LEU A 38 16.72 10.32 5.56
N GLY A 39 16.89 9.00 5.63
CA GLY A 39 16.78 8.20 6.84
C GLY A 39 15.46 7.42 6.93
N ILE A 40 15.10 7.02 8.14
CA ILE A 40 13.91 6.20 8.38
C ILE A 40 12.67 7.10 8.41
N ALA A 41 11.67 6.76 7.60
CA ALA A 41 10.48 7.59 7.43
C ALA A 41 9.20 6.76 7.29
N LYS A 42 8.07 7.41 7.59
CA LYS A 42 6.75 7.03 7.11
C LYS A 42 6.50 7.77 5.81
N ALA A 43 5.83 7.11 4.88
CA ALA A 43 5.47 7.68 3.58
C ALA A 43 4.29 6.91 3.01
N LYS A 44 3.43 7.61 2.26
CA LYS A 44 2.38 7.02 1.44
C LYS A 44 2.79 7.09 -0.03
N THR A 45 2.92 5.94 -0.64
CA THR A 45 3.28 5.71 -2.04
C THR A 45 2.05 5.39 -2.90
N VAL A 46 0.87 5.32 -2.28
CA VAL A 46 -0.42 5.07 -2.93
C VAL A 46 -1.39 6.19 -2.61
N ILE A 47 -2.05 6.72 -3.64
CA ILE A 47 -3.17 7.65 -3.49
C ILE A 47 -4.45 6.84 -3.34
N TYR A 48 -5.29 7.17 -2.36
CA TYR A 48 -6.59 6.52 -2.16
C TYR A 48 -7.73 7.52 -2.36
N GLU A 49 -8.59 7.27 -3.32
CA GLU A 49 -9.86 7.98 -3.46
C GLU A 49 -10.78 7.61 -2.29
N ASN A 50 -11.32 8.64 -1.61
CA ASN A 50 -12.20 8.51 -0.46
C ASN A 50 -11.67 7.57 0.65
N ASN A 51 -10.35 7.39 0.77
CA ASN A 51 -9.69 6.43 1.67
C ASN A 51 -9.99 4.94 1.42
N HIS A 52 -10.59 4.58 0.29
CA HIS A 52 -10.99 3.20 0.01
C HIS A 52 -10.34 2.64 -1.25
N PHE A 53 -10.23 3.45 -2.31
CA PHE A 53 -9.82 2.94 -3.63
C PHE A 53 -8.47 3.49 -4.06
N PRO A 54 -7.38 2.68 -4.13
CA PRO A 54 -6.16 3.15 -4.77
C PRO A 54 -6.42 3.67 -6.18
N VAL A 55 -5.88 4.85 -6.44
CA VAL A 55 -5.82 5.47 -7.76
C VAL A 55 -4.75 4.74 -8.57
N LEU A 56 -4.97 4.56 -9.87
CA LEU A 56 -4.00 4.05 -10.84
C LEU A 56 -3.36 5.21 -11.60
N SER A 57 -4.14 6.18 -12.06
CA SER A 57 -3.63 7.35 -12.78
C SER A 57 -4.46 8.59 -12.48
N GLU A 58 -3.85 9.76 -12.62
CA GLU A 58 -4.50 11.06 -12.49
C GLU A 58 -4.29 11.84 -13.79
N GLN A 59 -5.33 12.58 -14.21
CA GLN A 59 -5.28 13.47 -15.36
C GLN A 59 -5.84 14.84 -14.95
N ILE A 60 -5.09 15.89 -15.27
CA ILE A 60 -5.55 17.26 -15.04
C ILE A 60 -6.50 17.63 -16.19
N GLU A 61 -7.75 17.89 -15.86
CA GLU A 61 -8.77 18.42 -16.77
C GLU A 61 -8.95 19.93 -16.52
N PHE A 62 -9.84 20.58 -17.30
CA PHE A 62 -9.99 22.03 -17.30
C PHE A 62 -10.26 22.64 -15.91
N ASP A 63 -11.09 22.00 -15.09
CA ASP A 63 -11.53 22.50 -13.78
C ASP A 63 -11.52 21.43 -12.67
N TYR A 64 -11.00 20.23 -12.95
CA TYR A 64 -10.91 19.13 -11.97
C TYR A 64 -9.74 18.19 -12.27
N VAL A 65 -9.46 17.29 -11.32
CA VAL A 65 -8.54 16.16 -11.52
C VAL A 65 -9.38 14.91 -11.72
N LEU A 66 -9.24 14.26 -12.88
CA LEU A 66 -9.85 12.97 -13.15
C LEU A 66 -8.97 11.87 -12.55
N GLN A 67 -9.51 11.08 -11.64
CA GLN A 67 -8.83 9.93 -11.05
C GLN A 67 -9.38 8.64 -11.64
N ASN A 68 -8.51 7.82 -12.22
CA ASN A 68 -8.85 6.45 -12.60
C ASN A 68 -8.50 5.54 -11.43
N THR A 69 -9.50 5.04 -10.72
CA THR A 69 -9.31 4.18 -9.55
C THR A 69 -9.36 2.70 -9.88
N PHE A 70 -8.77 1.89 -9.01
CA PHE A 70 -8.90 0.44 -9.08
C PHE A 70 -10.38 0.06 -8.97
N ASN A 71 -10.79 -0.96 -9.73
CA ASN A 71 -12.14 -1.50 -9.66
C ASN A 71 -12.08 -2.94 -9.14
N PRO A 72 -12.51 -3.22 -7.89
CA PRO A 72 -12.47 -4.57 -7.33
C PRO A 72 -13.39 -5.57 -8.05
N ARG A 73 -14.29 -5.10 -8.92
CA ARG A 73 -15.22 -5.93 -9.71
C ARG A 73 -14.73 -6.18 -11.14
N SER A 74 -13.64 -5.54 -11.56
CA SER A 74 -13.02 -5.77 -12.86
C SER A 74 -12.04 -6.93 -12.70
N GLU A 75 -12.39 -8.12 -13.19
CA GLU A 75 -11.65 -9.36 -12.92
C GLU A 75 -10.19 -9.33 -13.40
N ASP A 76 -9.86 -8.48 -14.37
CA ASP A 76 -8.51 -8.43 -14.93
C ASP A 76 -8.13 -6.99 -15.27
N GLY A 77 -6.95 -6.56 -14.81
CA GLY A 77 -6.24 -5.50 -15.51
C GLY A 77 -5.13 -4.79 -14.76
N ASP A 78 -5.19 -4.68 -13.43
CA ASP A 78 -4.24 -3.84 -12.70
C ASP A 78 -3.50 -4.53 -11.55
N SER A 79 -2.36 -3.93 -11.20
CA SER A 79 -1.45 -4.36 -10.15
C SER A 79 -2.11 -4.48 -8.77
N PHE A 80 -2.99 -3.55 -8.40
CA PHE A 80 -3.67 -3.59 -7.10
C PHE A 80 -4.67 -4.73 -7.03
N SER A 81 -5.39 -5.03 -8.11
CA SER A 81 -6.31 -6.17 -8.18
C SER A 81 -5.57 -7.50 -7.94
N ILE A 82 -4.37 -7.67 -8.52
CA ILE A 82 -3.51 -8.85 -8.29
C ILE A 82 -3.08 -8.97 -6.83
N VAL A 83 -2.62 -7.85 -6.24
CA VAL A 83 -2.20 -7.80 -4.83
C VAL A 83 -3.36 -8.11 -3.90
N ARG A 84 -4.53 -7.48 -4.13
CA ARG A 84 -5.75 -7.69 -3.34
C ARG A 84 -6.14 -9.15 -3.34
N HIS A 85 -6.19 -9.78 -4.51
CA HIS A 85 -6.53 -11.20 -4.63
C HIS A 85 -5.58 -12.07 -3.80
N SER A 86 -4.27 -11.85 -3.95
CA SER A 86 -3.23 -12.60 -3.24
C SER A 86 -3.35 -12.46 -1.71
N VAL A 87 -3.61 -11.26 -1.21
CA VAL A 87 -3.79 -11.00 0.22
C VAL A 87 -5.08 -11.62 0.75
N PHE A 88 -6.20 -11.46 0.04
CA PHE A 88 -7.49 -12.05 0.44
C PHE A 88 -7.45 -13.58 0.45
N GLU A 89 -6.86 -14.22 -0.56
CA GLU A 89 -6.73 -15.69 -0.61
C GLU A 89 -5.95 -16.22 0.60
N TYR A 90 -4.91 -15.49 1.02
CA TYR A 90 -4.07 -15.88 2.15
C TYR A 90 -4.70 -15.57 3.51
N PHE A 91 -5.38 -14.43 3.69
CA PHE A 91 -5.87 -13.98 5.00
C PHE A 91 -7.38 -14.15 5.20
N HIS A 92 -8.15 -14.54 4.20
CA HIS A 92 -9.61 -14.60 4.29
C HIS A 92 -10.20 -15.90 3.71
N ASN A 93 -11.39 -16.29 4.18
CA ASN A 93 -12.24 -17.30 3.56
C ASN A 93 -13.71 -17.04 3.88
N GLN A 94 -14.57 -17.95 3.43
CA GLN A 94 -16.02 -17.95 3.74
C GLN A 94 -16.38 -17.92 5.24
N PHE A 95 -15.43 -18.16 6.15
CA PHE A 95 -15.62 -18.15 7.60
C PHE A 95 -14.96 -16.94 8.29
N GLY A 96 -14.45 -15.97 7.53
CA GLY A 96 -13.79 -14.78 8.04
C GLY A 96 -12.27 -14.82 7.92
N MET A 97 -11.59 -14.06 8.78
CA MET A 97 -10.13 -13.92 8.72
C MET A 97 -9.40 -15.20 9.18
N LYS A 98 -8.50 -15.70 8.33
CA LYS A 98 -7.53 -16.76 8.63
C LYS A 98 -6.23 -16.16 9.18
N ARG A 99 -5.45 -17.02 9.86
CA ARG A 99 -4.06 -16.71 10.27
C ARG A 99 -3.91 -15.44 11.12
N LYS A 100 -4.93 -15.13 11.93
CA LYS A 100 -4.96 -13.98 12.86
C LYS A 100 -3.72 -13.88 13.76
N HIS A 101 -3.10 -15.02 14.09
CA HIS A 101 -1.87 -15.07 14.89
C HIS A 101 -0.70 -14.29 14.28
N LEU A 102 -0.68 -14.07 12.95
CA LEU A 102 0.34 -13.27 12.28
C LEU A 102 0.24 -11.77 12.62
N LEU A 103 -0.94 -11.28 13.03
CA LEU A 103 -1.09 -9.89 13.49
C LEU A 103 -0.26 -9.61 14.76
N ASN A 104 0.05 -10.65 15.54
CA ASN A 104 0.92 -10.55 16.72
C ASN A 104 2.41 -10.76 16.39
N ARG A 105 2.75 -10.96 15.10
CA ARG A 105 4.11 -11.18 14.61
C ARG A 105 4.41 -10.29 13.39
N PRO A 106 4.55 -8.96 13.60
CA PRO A 106 4.80 -8.00 12.51
C PRO A 106 6.02 -8.35 11.65
N ASP A 107 7.03 -9.00 12.24
CA ASP A 107 8.24 -9.48 11.55
C ASP A 107 7.94 -10.56 10.49
N LEU A 108 7.07 -11.52 10.82
CA LEU A 108 6.65 -12.58 9.89
C LEU A 108 5.59 -12.07 8.92
N LEU A 109 4.71 -11.19 9.41
CA LEU A 109 3.66 -10.56 8.62
C LEU A 109 4.26 -9.72 7.48
N MET A 110 5.26 -8.89 7.77
CA MET A 110 5.96 -8.07 6.77
C MET A 110 6.57 -8.94 5.67
N LYS A 111 7.30 -10.00 6.05
CA LYS A 111 7.88 -10.95 5.08
C LYS A 111 6.82 -11.59 4.20
N LYS A 112 5.67 -11.95 4.78
CA LYS A 112 4.59 -12.56 4.02
C LYS A 112 3.89 -11.58 3.09
N LEU A 113 3.64 -10.35 3.54
CA LEU A 113 3.06 -9.31 2.69
C LEU A 113 4.00 -8.94 1.54
N LEU A 114 5.31 -8.89 1.76
CA LEU A 114 6.32 -8.72 0.70
C LEU A 114 6.27 -9.85 -0.34
N GLU A 115 5.96 -11.08 0.07
CA GLU A 115 5.78 -12.19 -0.86
C GLU A 115 4.49 -12.03 -1.67
N LEU A 116 3.39 -11.69 -1.00
CA LEU A 116 2.06 -11.55 -1.60
C LEU A 116 1.93 -10.30 -2.49
N SER A 117 2.79 -9.30 -2.31
CA SER A 117 2.81 -8.07 -3.10
C SER A 117 3.60 -8.18 -4.41
N LYS A 118 4.24 -9.33 -4.69
CA LYS A 118 5.02 -9.52 -5.91
C LYS A 118 4.13 -9.71 -7.13
N ILE A 119 4.37 -8.92 -8.17
CA ILE A 119 3.66 -8.99 -9.44
C ILE A 119 4.56 -9.67 -10.47
N ASN A 120 4.30 -10.94 -10.74
CA ASN A 120 5.12 -11.76 -11.65
C ASN A 120 4.70 -11.66 -13.14
N ARG A 121 3.59 -10.97 -13.45
CA ARG A 121 3.08 -10.76 -14.81
C ARG A 121 2.93 -9.27 -15.03
N LEU A 122 3.83 -8.67 -15.80
CA LEU A 122 3.79 -7.23 -16.10
C LEU A 122 3.33 -6.92 -17.53
N ASP A 123 3.42 -7.87 -18.45
CA ASP A 123 3.34 -7.59 -19.90
C ASP A 123 2.00 -6.98 -20.38
N ASN A 124 0.94 -6.96 -19.55
CA ASN A 124 -0.31 -6.24 -19.81
C ASN A 124 -0.98 -5.67 -18.55
N THR A 125 -0.24 -5.56 -17.43
CA THR A 125 -0.81 -5.13 -16.16
C THR A 125 -0.71 -3.61 -16.03
N LYS A 126 -1.85 -2.94 -15.85
CA LYS A 126 -1.91 -1.52 -15.52
C LYS A 126 -1.28 -1.29 -14.15
N VAL A 127 -0.38 -0.32 -14.08
CA VAL A 127 0.35 0.03 -12.86
C VAL A 127 0.10 1.49 -12.47
N PRO A 128 0.42 1.90 -11.24
CA PRO A 128 0.26 3.27 -10.80
C PRO A 128 1.22 4.24 -11.49
N GLU A 129 0.69 5.29 -12.12
CA GLU A 129 1.48 6.22 -12.96
C GLU A 129 1.71 7.61 -12.34
N TYR A 130 1.12 7.94 -11.18
CA TYR A 130 1.33 9.24 -10.49
C TYR A 130 2.69 9.35 -9.81
N SER A 131 3.37 10.49 -9.90
CA SER A 131 4.76 10.69 -9.46
C SER A 131 4.91 11.25 -8.05
N THR A 132 3.95 11.03 -7.15
CA THR A 132 3.92 11.71 -5.85
C THR A 132 4.00 10.74 -4.67
N ILE A 133 4.88 11.04 -3.72
CA ILE A 133 4.88 10.48 -2.36
C ILE A 133 4.10 11.45 -1.46
N PHE A 134 3.10 10.96 -0.76
CA PHE A 134 2.25 11.73 0.14
C PHE A 134 2.64 11.53 1.60
N ASP A 135 2.38 12.54 2.42
CA ASP A 135 2.53 12.49 3.87
C ASP A 135 3.89 11.91 4.32
N PHE A 136 4.99 12.38 3.73
CA PHE A 136 6.33 11.98 4.12
C PHE A 136 6.67 12.59 5.47
N GLU A 137 7.06 11.75 6.43
CA GLU A 137 7.44 12.17 7.78
C GLU A 137 8.59 11.30 8.27
N THR A 138 9.74 11.90 8.58
CA THR A 138 10.84 11.18 9.22
C THR A 138 10.42 10.72 10.61
N LEU A 139 10.93 9.57 11.08
CA LEU A 139 10.52 9.04 12.39
C LEU A 139 10.89 9.93 13.57
N ASP A 140 11.92 10.77 13.43
CA ASP A 140 12.31 11.77 14.42
C ASP A 140 11.47 13.05 14.36
N GLY A 141 10.55 13.16 13.39
CA GLY A 141 9.68 14.31 13.16
C GLY A 141 10.38 15.54 12.63
N SER A 142 11.66 15.46 12.26
CA SER A 142 12.44 16.61 11.79
C SER A 142 12.00 17.13 10.43
N ILE A 143 11.51 16.25 9.57
CA ILE A 143 11.02 16.58 8.23
C ILE A 143 9.59 16.06 8.09
N LYS A 144 8.68 16.96 7.70
CA LYS A 144 7.30 16.64 7.36
C LYS A 144 6.90 17.35 6.07
N LEU A 145 6.67 16.58 5.02
CA LEU A 145 6.38 17.09 3.69
C LEU A 145 5.08 16.45 3.17
N PRO A 146 4.02 17.25 2.92
CA PRO A 146 2.70 16.72 2.58
C PRO A 146 2.67 16.08 1.18
N PHE A 147 3.51 16.57 0.27
CA PHE A 147 3.70 16.02 -1.06
C PHE A 147 5.17 16.14 -1.45
N LEU A 148 5.66 15.13 -2.15
CA LEU A 148 7.01 15.07 -2.69
C LEU A 148 6.99 14.42 -4.06
N ASP A 149 7.75 14.98 -5.00
CA ASP A 149 8.04 14.27 -6.24
C ASP A 149 8.82 12.98 -5.89
N SER A 150 8.34 11.85 -6.40
CA SER A 150 8.93 10.52 -6.18
C SER A 150 10.40 10.40 -6.63
N ASN A 151 10.88 11.30 -7.49
CA ASN A 151 12.29 11.37 -7.89
C ASN A 151 13.16 12.17 -6.91
N SER A 152 12.55 12.86 -5.94
CA SER A 152 13.29 13.70 -4.97
C SER A 152 13.85 12.90 -3.79
N ILE A 153 13.30 11.73 -3.50
CA ILE A 153 13.73 10.85 -2.40
C ILE A 153 13.75 9.41 -2.91
N GLU A 154 14.83 8.70 -2.61
CA GLU A 154 14.91 7.27 -2.87
C GLU A 154 14.32 6.51 -1.69
N ILE A 155 13.30 5.68 -1.93
CA ILE A 155 12.77 4.70 -0.98
C ILE A 155 13.31 3.32 -1.37
N THR A 156 14.10 2.72 -0.49
CA THR A 156 14.84 1.49 -0.79
C THR A 156 14.03 0.23 -0.50
N GLU A 157 13.50 0.10 0.72
CA GLU A 157 12.75 -1.07 1.20
C GLU A 157 11.91 -0.75 2.45
N PRO A 158 10.86 -1.53 2.75
CA PRO A 158 10.20 -1.48 4.04
C PRO A 158 11.07 -2.15 5.10
N ILE A 159 11.19 -1.52 6.27
CA ILE A 159 12.00 -2.03 7.38
C ILE A 159 11.17 -2.48 8.57
N SER A 160 9.95 -1.97 8.71
CA SER A 160 9.06 -2.35 9.81
C SER A 160 7.59 -2.13 9.46
N LEU A 161 6.73 -2.91 10.11
CA LEU A 161 5.31 -2.61 10.27
C LEU A 161 5.08 -2.14 11.70
N ILE A 162 4.48 -0.97 11.87
CA ILE A 162 4.13 -0.41 13.18
C ILE A 162 2.62 -0.24 13.26
N SER A 163 2.05 -0.28 14.46
CA SER A 163 0.64 0.10 14.65
C SER A 163 0.50 1.62 14.46
N LYS A 164 -0.55 2.01 13.75
CA LYS A 164 -0.93 3.41 13.58
C LYS A 164 -1.14 4.07 14.95
N SER A 165 -0.56 5.25 15.11
CA SER A 165 -0.62 6.06 16.34
C SER A 165 -1.91 6.87 16.42
#